data_AF-A0A968SR99-F1
#
_entry.id   AF-A0A968SR99-F1
#
_cell.length_a   1.000
_cell.length_b   1.000
_cell.length_c   1.000
_cell.angle_alpha   90.00
_cell.angle_beta   90.00
_cell.angle_gamma   90.00
#
_symmetry.space_group_name_H-M   'P 1'
#
loop_
_entity.id
_entity.type
_entity.pdbx_description
1 polymer ?
#
loop_
_entity_poly.entity_id
_entity_poly.type
_entity_poly.pdbx_seq_one_letter_code
_entity_poly.pdbx_strand_id
1 'polypeptide(L)'
;MNSPFLAHLHSPDRPVIVFDGAMGTNLQSQNLTAADFGGAEYEGCNEYLVHTKPEAVAKVHRDFLLAGADVIETDTFGGTSIVLAEYDLADQAYYLNKTAAELAKSVTAEFTDPAKPRFV
;
A
#
# COMPACT_ATOMS: atom_id res chain seq x y z
N MET A 1 7.75 22.94 12.04
CA MET A 1 8.12 21.59 11.58
C MET A 1 8.49 21.69 10.11
N ASN A 2 9.69 21.27 9.71
CA ASN A 2 10.03 21.15 8.29
C ASN A 2 9.48 19.80 7.80
N SER A 3 8.50 19.83 6.90
CA SER A 3 7.97 18.63 6.25
C SER A 3 8.96 18.17 5.17
N PRO A 4 9.52 16.95 5.26
CA PRO A 4 10.41 16.42 4.22
C PRO A 4 9.72 16.34 2.86
N PHE A 5 8.42 16.06 2.85
CA PHE A 5 7.60 16.05 1.63
C PHE A 5 7.53 17.45 0.99
N LEU A 6 7.18 18.49 1.77
CA LEU A 6 7.11 19.85 1.23
C LEU A 6 8.49 20.37 0.80
N ALA A 7 9.55 19.98 1.52
CA ALA A 7 10.92 20.31 1.13
C ALA A 7 11.30 19.68 -0.22
N HIS A 8 10.91 18.42 -0.48
CA HIS A 8 11.14 17.76 -1.76
C HIS A 8 10.28 18.38 -2.87
N LEU A 9 8.97 18.57 -2.62
CA LEU A 9 8.03 19.14 -3.59
C LEU A 9 8.44 20.55 -4.06
N HIS A 10 8.96 21.38 -3.15
CA HIS A 10 9.41 22.73 -3.47
C HIS A 10 10.88 22.80 -3.91
N SER A 11 11.56 21.67 -4.07
CA SER A 11 12.95 21.65 -4.53
C SER A 11 13.05 22.14 -5.98
N PRO A 12 14.00 23.03 -6.30
CA PRO A 12 14.22 23.47 -7.68
C PRO A 12 14.74 22.34 -8.58
N ASP A 13 15.35 21.31 -8.00
CA ASP A 13 15.97 20.21 -8.76
C ASP A 13 14.97 19.12 -9.17
N ARG A 14 13.88 18.95 -8.41
CA ARG A 14 12.88 17.91 -8.65
C ARG A 14 11.49 18.31 -8.15
N PRO A 15 10.79 19.20 -8.86
CA PRO A 15 9.50 19.74 -8.41
C PRO A 15 8.31 18.79 -8.66
N VAL A 16 8.55 17.60 -9.23
CA VAL A 16 7.52 16.62 -9.57
C VAL A 16 7.64 15.42 -8.65
N ILE A 17 6.54 15.12 -7.96
CA ILE A 17 6.35 13.92 -7.16
C ILE A 17 5.55 12.92 -7.98
N VAL A 18 6.07 11.70 -8.09
CA VAL A 18 5.37 10.60 -8.77
C VAL A 18 4.75 9.68 -7.73
N PHE A 19 3.42 9.55 -7.77
CA PHE A 19 2.69 8.54 -7.01
C PHE A 19 2.73 7.20 -7.75
N ASP A 20 2.43 6.13 -7.03
CA ASP A 20 2.30 4.81 -7.60
C ASP A 20 1.04 4.66 -8.46
N GLY A 21 0.73 3.42 -8.84
CA GLY A 21 -0.43 3.09 -9.67
C GLY A 21 -1.36 2.10 -8.97
N ALA A 22 -2.27 1.52 -9.76
CA ALA A 22 -3.34 0.70 -9.21
C ALA A 22 -2.86 -0.55 -8.45
N MET A 23 -3.22 -0.66 -7.17
CA MET A 23 -2.99 -1.87 -6.35
C MET A 23 -3.73 -3.09 -6.92
N GLY A 24 -5.06 -2.98 -7.10
CA GLY A 24 -5.92 -4.10 -7.51
C GLY A 24 -5.51 -4.76 -8.83
N THR A 25 -5.21 -3.97 -9.87
CA THR A 25 -4.78 -4.51 -11.17
C THR A 25 -3.47 -5.28 -11.07
N ASN A 26 -2.55 -4.82 -10.22
CA ASN A 26 -1.27 -5.51 -10.01
C ASN A 26 -1.46 -6.78 -9.18
N LEU A 27 -2.34 -6.79 -8.16
CA LEU A 27 -2.70 -8.00 -7.41
C LEU A 27 -3.34 -9.06 -8.31
N GLN A 28 -4.22 -8.67 -9.24
CA GLN A 28 -4.83 -9.58 -10.21
C GLN A 28 -3.79 -10.32 -11.07
N SER A 29 -2.66 -9.67 -11.39
CA SER A 29 -1.57 -10.29 -12.15
C SER A 29 -0.82 -11.38 -11.37
N GLN A 30 -0.98 -11.45 -10.05
CA GLN A 30 -0.31 -12.41 -9.19
C GLN A 30 -1.02 -13.77 -9.10
N ASN A 31 -2.16 -13.95 -9.78
CA ASN A 31 -2.95 -15.19 -9.77
C ASN A 31 -3.30 -15.68 -8.35
N LEU A 32 -3.67 -14.75 -7.47
CA LEU A 32 -4.10 -15.06 -6.11
C LEU A 32 -5.36 -15.93 -6.13
N THR A 33 -5.46 -16.81 -5.14
CA THR A 33 -6.62 -17.69 -4.95
C THR A 33 -7.41 -17.27 -3.71
N ALA A 34 -8.66 -17.71 -3.58
CA ALA A 34 -9.44 -17.56 -2.35
C ALA A 34 -8.66 -17.93 -1.06
N ALA A 35 -7.78 -18.94 -1.11
CA ALA A 35 -6.96 -19.32 0.04
C ALA A 35 -5.95 -18.23 0.45
N ASP A 36 -5.43 -17.45 -0.51
CA ASP A 36 -4.54 -16.32 -0.23
C ASP A 36 -5.28 -15.16 0.44
N PHE A 37 -6.58 -15.01 0.17
CA PHE A 37 -7.49 -14.09 0.87
C PHE A 37 -7.96 -14.65 2.23
N GLY A 38 -7.60 -15.89 2.59
CA GLY A 38 -8.02 -16.52 3.85
C GLY A 38 -9.36 -17.27 3.80
N GLY A 39 -10.00 -17.34 2.63
CA GLY A 39 -11.31 -17.99 2.44
C GLY A 39 -12.03 -17.50 1.20
N ALA A 40 -13.02 -18.26 0.72
CA ALA A 40 -13.85 -17.85 -0.41
C ALA A 40 -14.77 -16.68 -0.07
N GLU A 41 -15.12 -16.55 1.21
CA GLU A 41 -15.89 -15.44 1.78
C GLU A 41 -15.12 -14.12 1.78
N TYR A 42 -13.78 -14.15 1.71
CA TYR A 42 -12.91 -12.97 1.73
C TYR A 42 -12.32 -12.64 0.35
N GLU A 43 -12.58 -13.48 -0.66
CA GLU A 43 -12.04 -13.31 -2.01
C GLU A 43 -12.50 -11.97 -2.61
N GLY A 44 -11.54 -11.14 -3.01
CA GLY A 44 -11.79 -9.80 -3.53
C GLY A 44 -11.63 -8.66 -2.50
N CYS A 45 -11.52 -8.96 -1.21
CA CYS A 45 -11.13 -7.98 -0.19
C CYS A 45 -9.61 -7.82 -0.16
N ASN A 46 -9.08 -6.92 -1.00
CA ASN A 46 -7.63 -6.68 -1.07
C ASN A 46 -7.05 -6.24 0.27
N GLU A 47 -7.78 -5.42 1.02
CA GLU A 47 -7.35 -4.93 2.34
C GLU A 47 -7.01 -6.06 3.31
N TYR A 48 -7.64 -7.23 3.17
CA TYR A 48 -7.36 -8.38 4.04
C TYR A 48 -6.06 -9.10 3.69
N LEU A 49 -5.52 -8.90 2.48
CA LEU A 49 -4.23 -9.44 2.07
C LEU A 49 -3.07 -8.91 2.92
N VAL A 50 -3.18 -7.72 3.53
CA VAL A 50 -2.15 -7.24 4.47
C VAL A 50 -2.04 -8.11 5.72
N HIS A 51 -3.09 -8.88 6.03
CA HIS A 51 -3.10 -9.88 7.11
C HIS A 51 -2.73 -11.27 6.60
N THR A 52 -3.40 -11.75 5.54
CA THR A 52 -3.30 -13.15 5.10
C THR A 52 -2.12 -13.41 4.16
N LYS A 53 -1.74 -12.42 3.35
CA LYS A 53 -0.69 -12.52 2.32
C LYS A 53 0.09 -11.21 2.13
N PRO A 54 0.72 -10.67 3.18
CA PRO A 54 1.34 -9.33 3.14
C PRO A 54 2.40 -9.18 2.04
N GLU A 55 3.10 -10.25 1.68
CA GLU A 55 4.10 -10.22 0.60
C GLU A 55 3.51 -9.92 -0.78
N ALA A 56 2.23 -10.26 -1.03
CA ALA A 56 1.57 -9.91 -2.29
C ALA A 56 1.42 -8.39 -2.44
N VAL A 57 1.01 -7.72 -1.37
CA VAL A 57 0.87 -6.25 -1.29
C VAL A 57 2.25 -5.59 -1.30
N ALA A 58 3.19 -6.10 -0.49
CA ALA A 58 4.57 -5.60 -0.45
C ALA A 58 5.24 -5.67 -1.82
N LYS A 59 5.00 -6.75 -2.57
CA LYS A 59 5.51 -6.89 -3.94
C LYS A 59 5.02 -5.76 -4.84
N VAL A 60 3.74 -5.39 -4.80
CA VAL A 60 3.22 -4.28 -5.62
C VAL A 60 3.90 -2.96 -5.25
N HIS A 61 4.04 -2.66 -3.95
CA HIS A 61 4.77 -1.48 -3.50
C HIS A 61 6.22 -1.47 -3.98
N ARG A 62 6.94 -2.60 -3.84
CA ARG A 62 8.32 -2.73 -4.33
C ARG A 62 8.42 -2.51 -5.83
N ASP A 63 7.50 -3.09 -6.60
CA ASP A 63 7.49 -2.95 -8.06
C ASP A 63 7.34 -1.47 -8.49
N PHE A 64 6.46 -0.69 -7.83
CA PHE A 64 6.34 0.75 -8.10
C PHE A 64 7.53 1.57 -7.65
N LEU A 65 8.12 1.26 -6.49
CA LEU A 65 9.34 1.92 -6.01
C LEU A 65 10.53 1.66 -6.94
N LEU A 66 10.65 0.44 -7.47
CA LEU A 66 11.62 0.06 -8.50
C LEU A 66 11.36 0.78 -9.83
N ALA A 67 10.11 0.94 -10.22
CA ALA A 67 9.71 1.72 -11.41
C ALA A 67 9.99 3.22 -11.25
N GLY A 68 10.22 3.69 -10.03
CA GLY A 68 10.70 5.03 -9.74
C GLY A 68 9.72 5.93 -9.01
N ALA A 69 8.57 5.42 -8.57
CA ALA A 69 7.62 6.15 -7.75
C ALA A 69 8.30 6.75 -6.50
N ASP A 70 7.88 7.95 -6.12
CA ASP A 70 8.33 8.68 -4.95
C ASP A 70 7.40 8.43 -3.76
N VAL A 71 6.11 8.20 -4.03
CA VAL A 71 5.06 7.91 -3.03
C VAL A 71 4.39 6.60 -3.38
N ILE A 72 4.07 5.79 -2.37
CA ILE A 72 3.18 4.64 -2.50
C ILE A 72 1.92 4.86 -1.67
N GLU A 73 0.76 4.49 -2.18
CA GLU A 73 -0.50 4.53 -1.45
C GLU A 73 -0.67 3.24 -0.62
N THR A 74 -1.27 3.33 0.57
CA THR A 74 -1.57 2.14 1.38
C THR A 74 -2.71 1.32 0.76
N ASP A 75 -2.70 -0.01 0.94
CA ASP A 75 -3.78 -0.90 0.50
C ASP A 75 -5.01 -0.78 1.42
N THR A 76 -5.68 0.37 1.35
CA THR A 76 -6.73 0.79 2.30
C THR A 76 -7.91 1.48 1.63
N PHE A 77 -8.08 1.34 0.31
CA PHE A 77 -9.16 2.03 -0.41
C PHE A 77 -10.55 1.65 0.13
N GLY A 78 -10.77 0.36 0.37
CA GLY A 78 -11.94 -0.22 1.03
C GLY A 78 -11.79 -0.38 2.54
N GLY A 79 -10.77 0.20 3.17
CA GLY A 79 -10.43 0.03 4.59
C GLY A 79 -11.39 0.68 5.58
N THR A 80 -12.68 0.78 5.27
CA THR A 80 -13.70 1.34 6.18
C THR A 80 -14.56 0.23 6.74
N SER A 81 -15.11 0.43 7.95
CA SER A 81 -16.00 -0.57 8.55
C SER A 81 -17.25 -0.86 7.71
N ILE A 82 -17.71 0.09 6.89
CA ILE A 82 -18.87 -0.08 6.01
C ILE A 82 -18.54 -1.04 4.87
N VAL A 83 -17.41 -0.86 4.19
CA VAL A 83 -17.00 -1.74 3.08
C VAL A 83 -16.59 -3.11 3.60
N LEU A 84 -15.83 -3.15 4.69
CA LEU A 84 -15.39 -4.41 5.31
C LEU A 84 -16.54 -5.23 5.91
N ALA A 85 -17.71 -4.63 6.17
CA ALA A 85 -18.90 -5.37 6.60
C ALA A 85 -19.43 -6.34 5.53
N GLU A 86 -19.15 -6.09 4.24
CA GLU A 86 -19.50 -7.03 3.15
C GLU A 86 -18.76 -8.37 3.29
N TYR A 87 -17.67 -8.38 4.06
CA TYR A 87 -16.80 -9.53 4.30
C TYR A 87 -16.81 -9.97 5.78
N ASP A 88 -17.74 -9.50 6.61
CA ASP A 88 -17.76 -9.76 8.06
C ASP A 88 -16.49 -9.28 8.82
N LEU A 89 -15.80 -8.26 8.31
CA LEU A 89 -14.54 -7.71 8.86
C LEU A 89 -14.67 -6.27 9.38
N ALA A 90 -15.89 -5.79 9.64
CA ALA A 90 -16.16 -4.39 10.00
C ALA A 90 -15.39 -3.91 11.25
N ASP A 91 -15.18 -4.78 12.23
CA ASP A 91 -14.44 -4.52 13.47
C ASP A 91 -12.92 -4.49 13.29
N GLN A 92 -12.42 -5.00 12.15
CA GLN A 92 -11.00 -5.05 11.83
C GLN A 92 -10.49 -3.80 11.09
N ALA A 93 -11.35 -2.83 10.76
CA ALA A 93 -10.97 -1.66 9.98
C ALA A 93 -9.69 -0.97 10.50
N TYR A 94 -9.63 -0.65 11.79
CA TYR A 94 -8.44 -0.01 12.36
C TYR A 94 -7.18 -0.88 12.23
N TYR A 95 -7.32 -2.18 12.52
CA TYR A 95 -6.22 -3.13 12.44
C TYR A 95 -5.65 -3.21 11.02
N LEU A 96 -6.50 -3.42 10.02
CA LEU A 96 -6.09 -3.57 8.63
C LEU A 96 -5.42 -2.30 8.10
N ASN A 97 -5.98 -1.11 8.36
CA ASN A 97 -5.38 0.15 7.92
C ASN A 97 -4.02 0.40 8.56
N LYS A 98 -3.91 0.14 9.86
CA LYS A 98 -2.64 0.30 10.58
C LYS A 98 -1.59 -0.65 10.02
N THR A 99 -1.94 -1.92 9.81
CA THR A 99 -1.03 -2.93 9.25
C THR A 99 -0.63 -2.58 7.82
N ALA A 100 -1.56 -2.09 6.98
CA ALA A 100 -1.24 -1.62 5.63
C ALA A 100 -0.25 -0.45 5.65
N ALA A 101 -0.45 0.53 6.54
CA ALA A 101 0.46 1.65 6.71
C ALA A 101 1.84 1.22 7.23
N GLU A 102 1.90 0.31 8.20
CA GLU A 102 3.16 -0.25 8.71
C GLU A 102 3.91 -1.03 7.61
N LEU A 103 3.20 -1.77 6.77
CA LEU A 103 3.76 -2.48 5.62
C LEU A 103 4.31 -1.52 4.57
N ALA A 104 3.56 -0.50 4.16
CA ALA A 104 4.05 0.51 3.24
C ALA A 104 5.26 1.27 3.82
N LYS A 105 5.25 1.58 5.12
CA LYS A 105 6.39 2.21 5.81
C LYS A 105 7.62 1.31 5.85
N SER A 106 7.46 0.01 6.06
CA SER A 106 8.60 -0.92 6.06
C SER A 106 9.19 -1.05 4.65
N VAL A 107 8.34 -1.16 3.62
CA VAL A 107 8.79 -1.24 2.23
C VAL A 107 9.47 0.05 1.78
N THR A 108 8.92 1.23 2.07
CA THR A 108 9.59 2.50 1.73
C THR A 108 10.96 2.66 2.40
N ALA A 109 11.16 2.10 3.60
CA ALA A 109 12.45 2.12 4.28
C ALA A 109 13.54 1.34 3.55
N GLU A 110 13.18 0.33 2.73
CA GLU A 110 14.12 -0.42 1.88
C GLU A 110 14.66 0.45 0.71
N PHE A 111 13.93 1.48 0.28
CA PHE A 111 14.21 2.27 -0.94
C PHE A 111 14.55 3.73 -0.70
N THR A 112 14.29 4.25 0.51
CA THR A 112 14.49 5.66 0.84
C THR A 112 15.98 5.97 1.02
N ASP A 113 16.44 7.06 0.40
CA ASP A 113 17.78 7.60 0.60
C ASP A 113 17.74 9.14 0.68
N PRO A 114 18.78 9.82 1.22
CA PRO A 114 18.76 11.27 1.40
C PRO A 114 18.57 12.09 0.12
N ALA A 115 19.03 11.58 -1.04
CA ALA A 115 18.87 12.24 -2.33
C ALA A 115 17.50 11.96 -2.96
N LYS A 116 16.91 10.79 -2.66
CA LYS A 116 15.58 10.41 -3.12
C LYS A 116 14.76 9.79 -1.98
N PRO A 117 14.13 10.62 -1.11
CA PRO A 117 13.24 10.08 -0.08
C PRO A 117 12.05 9.35 -0.71
N ARG A 118 11.52 8.35 0.02
CA ARG A 118 10.25 7.69 -0.31
C ARG A 118 9.19 8.00 0.73
N PHE A 119 7.97 8.19 0.26
CA PHE A 119 6.84 8.56 1.09
C PHE A 119 5.74 7.50 1.03
N VAL A 120 4.93 7.50 2.08
CA VAL A 120 3.64 6.83 2.18
C VAL A 120 2.65 7.93 2.52
#